data_AF-A0A1P8SEX7-F1
#
_entry.id   AF-A0A1P8SEX7-F1
#
_cell.length_a   1.000
_cell.length_b   1.000
_cell.length_c   1.000
_cell.angle_alpha   90.00
_cell.angle_beta   90.00
_cell.angle_gamma   90.00
#
_symmetry.space_group_name_H-M   'P 1'
#
loop_
_entity.id
_entity.type
_entity.pdbx_description
1 polymer ?
#
loop_
_entity_poly.entity_id
_entity_poly.type
_entity_poly.pdbx_seq_one_letter_code
_entity_poly.pdbx_strand_id
1 'polypeptide(L)'
;GGHLNHSLFWKSLKKGTTLQGALKDAIVRDFGSVEAFQAEFEKAAATRFGSGWAWLVLQENGKLAVVSTANQDSPVMGKAIAGCEGYPLLGL
;
A
#
# COMPACT_ATOMS: atom_id res chain seq x y z
N GLY A 1 -14.39 -5.70 2.11
CA GLY A 1 -13.08 -6.06 2.68
C GLY A 1 -12.47 -7.23 1.95
N GLY A 2 -12.54 -8.43 2.52
CA GLY A 2 -11.74 -9.59 2.11
C GLY A 2 -11.74 -9.91 0.61
N HIS A 3 -12.91 -9.91 -0.04
CA HIS A 3 -12.98 -10.15 -1.49
C HIS A 3 -12.16 -9.12 -2.29
N LEU A 4 -12.27 -7.83 -1.96
CA LEU A 4 -11.53 -6.76 -2.62
C LEU A 4 -10.03 -6.91 -2.38
N ASN A 5 -9.62 -7.09 -1.12
CA ASN A 5 -8.21 -7.16 -0.74
C ASN A 5 -7.51 -8.32 -1.45
N HIS A 6 -8.11 -9.53 -1.42
CA HIS A 6 -7.54 -10.69 -2.10
C HIS A 6 -7.60 -10.58 -3.62
N SER A 7 -8.68 -10.01 -4.19
CA SER A 7 -8.76 -9.80 -5.65
C SER A 7 -7.67 -8.85 -6.15
N LEU A 8 -7.32 -7.81 -5.38
CA LEU A 8 -6.19 -6.93 -5.68
C LEU A 8 -4.85 -7.66 -5.50
N PHE A 9 -4.68 -8.37 -4.38
CA PHE A 9 -3.45 -9.11 -4.05
C PHE A 9 -3.03 -10.05 -5.17
N TRP A 10 -3.95 -10.91 -5.62
CA TRP A 10 -3.64 -11.89 -6.68
C TRP A 10 -3.32 -11.24 -8.02
N LYS A 11 -3.96 -10.12 -8.36
CA LYS A 11 -3.66 -9.36 -9.59
C LYS A 11 -2.29 -8.66 -9.54
N SER A 12 -1.76 -8.42 -8.34
CA SER A 12 -0.51 -7.69 -8.12
C SER A 12 0.73 -8.59 -8.08
N LEU A 13 0.55 -9.90 -7.94
CA LEU A 13 1.66 -10.86 -7.87
C LEU A 13 2.07 -11.38 -9.26
N LYS A 14 3.29 -11.08 -9.68
CA LYS A 14 3.87 -11.59 -10.92
C LYS A 14 5.39 -11.70 -10.84
N LYS A 15 5.95 -12.85 -11.24
CA LYS A 15 7.40 -13.05 -11.36
C LYS A 15 7.98 -12.32 -12.58
N GLY A 16 9.27 -12.00 -12.52
CA GLY A 16 9.99 -11.38 -13.65
C GLY A 16 9.56 -9.94 -13.93
N THR A 17 9.14 -9.22 -12.90
CA THR A 17 8.81 -7.79 -12.98
C THR A 17 9.90 -6.95 -12.34
N THR A 18 10.05 -5.72 -12.81
CA THR A 18 11.00 -4.74 -12.28
C THR A 18 10.26 -3.42 -12.08
N LEU A 19 10.43 -2.80 -10.91
CA LEU A 19 9.90 -1.47 -10.64
C LEU A 19 10.61 -0.44 -11.55
N GLN A 20 9.84 0.26 -12.38
CA GLN A 20 10.35 1.18 -13.40
C GLN A 20 9.33 2.26 -13.77
N GLY A 21 9.78 3.25 -14.55
CA GLY A 21 8.94 4.32 -15.11
C GLY A 21 8.30 5.21 -14.03
N ALA A 22 7.13 5.79 -14.36
CA ALA A 22 6.49 6.81 -13.54
C ALA A 22 6.20 6.38 -12.10
N LEU A 23 5.95 5.08 -11.86
CA LEU A 23 5.76 4.57 -10.50
C LEU A 23 7.06 4.59 -9.69
N LYS A 24 8.19 4.23 -10.30
CA LYS A 24 9.51 4.31 -9.66
C LYS A 24 9.83 5.78 -9.33
N ASP A 25 9.59 6.67 -10.28
CA ASP A 25 9.87 8.09 -10.10
C ASP A 25 9.00 8.71 -8.99
N ALA A 26 7.72 8.34 -8.93
CA ALA A 26 6.82 8.76 -7.85
C ALA A 26 7.27 8.22 -6.47
N ILE A 27 7.73 6.96 -6.41
CA ILE A 27 8.29 6.38 -5.19
C ILE A 27 9.53 7.17 -4.74
N VAL A 28 10.48 7.42 -5.65
CA VAL A 28 11.70 8.19 -5.33
C VAL A 28 11.34 9.62 -4.90
N ARG A 29 10.36 10.25 -5.54
CA ARG A 29 9.88 11.59 -5.17
C ARG A 29 9.32 11.64 -3.75
N ASP A 30 8.47 10.68 -3.38
CA ASP A 30 7.70 10.75 -2.14
C ASP A 30 8.40 10.10 -0.94
N PHE A 31 9.27 9.11 -1.18
CA PHE A 31 10.01 8.38 -0.14
C PHE A 31 11.52 8.62 -0.18
N GLY A 32 12.04 9.34 -1.18
CA GLY A 32 13.46 9.62 -1.35
C GLY A 32 14.23 8.53 -2.09
N SER A 33 13.92 7.25 -1.85
CA SER A 33 14.47 6.12 -2.61
C SER A 33 13.54 4.91 -2.59
N VAL A 34 13.81 3.90 -3.44
CA VAL A 34 13.04 2.65 -3.44
C VAL A 34 13.29 1.86 -2.15
N GLU A 35 14.52 1.88 -1.65
CA GLU A 35 14.93 1.22 -0.40
C GLU A 35 14.25 1.86 0.81
N ALA A 36 14.13 3.18 0.84
CA ALA A 36 13.40 3.90 1.88
C ALA A 36 11.91 3.53 1.89
N PHE A 37 11.29 3.46 0.71
CA PHE A 37 9.92 2.95 0.56
C PHE A 37 9.78 1.51 1.06
N GLN A 38 10.68 0.60 0.65
CA GLN A 38 10.64 -0.81 1.08
C GLN A 38 10.74 -0.90 2.61
N ALA A 39 11.67 -0.17 3.23
CA ALA A 39 11.81 -0.15 4.68
C ALA A 39 10.55 0.39 5.40
N GLU A 40 9.91 1.43 4.87
CA GLU A 40 8.66 1.96 5.43
C GLU A 40 7.50 0.96 5.28
N PHE A 41 7.38 0.33 4.10
CA PHE A 41 6.37 -0.69 3.81
C PHE A 41 6.54 -1.94 4.68
N GLU A 42 7.76 -2.46 4.81
CA GLU A 42 8.10 -3.58 5.69
C GLU A 42 7.79 -3.26 7.14
N LYS A 43 8.12 -2.05 7.61
CA LYS A 43 7.79 -1.60 8.96
C LYS A 43 6.28 -1.55 9.18
N ALA A 44 5.50 -1.02 8.24
CA ALA A 44 4.04 -0.97 8.36
C ALA A 44 3.41 -2.38 8.41
N ALA A 45 3.94 -3.32 7.62
CA ALA A 45 3.52 -4.71 7.63
C ALA A 45 3.88 -5.40 8.97
N ALA A 46 5.13 -5.25 9.43
CA ALA A 46 5.62 -5.90 10.65
C ALA A 46 4.97 -5.34 11.93
N THR A 47 4.64 -4.04 11.94
CA THR A 47 4.07 -3.38 13.12
C THR A 47 2.55 -3.43 13.18
N ARG A 48 1.87 -3.96 12.16
CA ARG A 48 0.45 -4.31 12.23
C ARG A 48 0.28 -5.49 13.18
N PHE A 49 -0.08 -5.20 14.43
CA PHE A 49 -0.40 -6.22 15.41
C PHE A 49 -1.75 -6.89 15.09
N GLY A 50 -1.78 -8.23 15.16
CA GLY A 50 -2.93 -9.04 14.77
C GLY A 50 -3.12 -9.11 13.25
N SER A 51 -4.31 -9.51 12.82
CA SER A 51 -4.64 -9.58 11.39
C SER A 51 -4.78 -8.18 10.79
N GLY A 52 -4.32 -8.01 9.56
CA GLY A 52 -4.43 -6.77 8.82
C GLY A 52 -3.69 -6.80 7.50
N TRP A 53 -3.55 -5.62 6.91
CA TRP A 53 -2.90 -5.39 5.61
C TRP A 53 -1.99 -4.17 5.67
N ALA A 54 -0.90 -4.19 4.90
CA ALA A 54 -0.09 -3.02 4.58
C ALA A 54 -0.35 -2.58 3.13
N TRP A 55 -0.40 -1.27 2.89
CA TRP A 55 -0.81 -0.71 1.61
C TRP A 55 0.13 0.38 1.14
N LEU A 56 0.40 0.39 -0.16
CA LEU A 56 0.85 1.58 -0.87
C LEU A 56 -0.39 2.22 -1.49
N VAL A 57 -0.68 3.46 -1.12
CA VAL A 57 -1.86 4.19 -1.60
C VAL A 57 -1.46 5.45 -2.34
N LEU A 58 -2.26 5.82 -3.35
CA LEU A 58 -2.26 7.15 -3.94
C LEU A 58 -3.30 8.01 -3.21
N GLN A 59 -2.86 9.09 -2.58
CA GLN A 59 -3.73 10.07 -1.92
C GLN A 59 -4.34 11.04 -2.95
N GLU A 60 -5.42 11.72 -2.57
CA GLU A 60 -6.09 12.72 -3.43
C GLU A 60 -5.16 13.87 -3.87
N ASN A 61 -4.15 14.20 -3.05
CA ASN A 61 -3.13 15.20 -3.39
C ASN A 61 -2.08 14.72 -4.41
N GLY A 62 -2.23 13.50 -4.94
CA GLY A 62 -1.32 12.91 -5.93
C GLY A 62 -0.01 12.36 -5.35
N LYS A 63 0.12 12.28 -4.02
CA LYS A 63 1.27 11.68 -3.34
C LYS A 63 1.02 10.23 -2.94
N LEU A 64 2.09 9.46 -2.91
CA LEU A 64 2.13 8.13 -2.37
C LEU A 64 2.27 8.15 -0.85
N ALA A 65 1.67 7.16 -0.19
CA ALA A 65 1.85 6.93 1.24
C ALA A 65 1.78 5.44 1.57
N VAL A 66 2.45 5.04 2.65
CA VAL A 66 2.31 3.74 3.27
C VAL A 66 1.31 3.83 4.42
N VAL A 67 0.32 2.94 4.44
CA VAL A 67 -0.67 2.83 5.52
C VAL A 67 -0.91 1.36 5.86
N SER A 68 -1.48 1.08 7.03
CA SER A 68 -1.96 -0.28 7.37
C SER A 68 -3.37 -0.25 7.90
N THR A 69 -4.12 -1.32 7.63
CA THR A 69 -5.51 -1.49 8.10
C THR A 69 -5.63 -2.75 8.94
N ALA A 70 -6.59 -2.76 9.87
CA ALA A 70 -6.89 -3.95 10.66
C ALA A 70 -7.79 -4.92 9.89
N ASN A 71 -7.67 -6.22 10.17
CA ASN A 71 -8.53 -7.28 9.65
C ASN A 71 -8.65 -7.24 8.11
N GLN A 72 -9.84 -6.98 7.59
CA GLN A 72 -10.13 -6.90 6.16
C GLN A 72 -10.60 -5.50 5.74
N ASP A 73 -10.28 -4.50 6.56
CA ASP A 73 -10.51 -3.11 6.20
C ASP A 73 -9.57 -2.72 5.06
N SER A 74 -9.97 -1.74 4.28
CA SER A 74 -9.24 -1.28 3.10
C SER A 74 -9.25 0.24 3.04
N PRO A 75 -8.19 0.90 2.51
CA PRO A 75 -8.16 2.35 2.37
C PRO A 75 -9.37 2.94 1.62
N VAL A 76 -10.01 2.17 0.73
CA VAL A 76 -11.23 2.61 0.02
C VAL A 76 -12.46 2.76 0.92
N MET A 77 -12.42 2.26 2.15
CA MET A 77 -13.48 2.44 3.14
C MET A 77 -13.40 3.81 3.84
N GLY A 78 -12.31 4.56 3.62
CA GLY A 78 -12.10 5.91 4.14
C GLY A 78 -11.69 5.96 5.61
N LYS A 79 -11.19 7.14 6.02
CA LYS A 79 -10.63 7.37 7.36
C LYS A 79 -11.56 7.00 8.51
N ALA A 80 -12.86 7.25 8.34
CA ALA A 80 -13.85 7.00 9.39
C ALA A 80 -13.99 5.51 9.75
N ILE A 81 -13.73 4.60 8.81
CA ILE A 81 -13.88 3.15 9.00
C ILE A 81 -12.52 2.49 9.15
N ALA A 82 -11.59 2.74 8.22
CA ALA A 82 -10.31 2.04 8.14
C ALA A 82 -9.16 2.76 8.85
N GLY A 83 -9.39 3.98 9.37
CA GLY A 83 -8.34 4.84 9.95
C GLY A 83 -7.39 5.46 8.93
N CYS A 84 -7.54 5.14 7.65
CA CYS A 84 -6.77 5.66 6.53
C CYS A 84 -7.64 5.78 5.28
N GLU A 85 -7.13 6.46 4.25
CA GLU A 85 -7.79 6.58 2.96
C GLU A 85 -6.76 6.66 1.82
N GLY A 86 -7.24 6.47 0.59
CA GLY A 86 -6.44 6.55 -0.63
C GLY A 86 -6.77 5.40 -1.57
N TYR A 87 -6.36 5.54 -2.83
CA TYR A 87 -6.53 4.50 -3.83
C TYR A 87 -5.40 3.45 -3.69
N PRO A 88 -5.70 2.17 -3.38
CA PRO A 88 -4.67 1.16 -3.16
C PRO A 88 -4.02 0.73 -4.47
N LEU A 89 -2.69 0.86 -4.53
CA LEU A 89 -1.86 0.43 -5.67
C LEU A 89 -1.25 -0.96 -5.44
N LEU A 90 -0.91 -1.27 -4.20
CA LEU A 90 -0.33 -2.54 -3.76
C LEU A 90 -0.82 -2.85 -2.34
N GLY A 91 -1.07 -4.13 -2.04
CA GLY A 91 -1.39 -4.60 -0.70
C GLY A 91 -0.61 -5.87 -0.36
N LEU A 92 -0.21 -6.00 0.91
CA LEU A 92 0.42 -7.19 1.51
C LEU A 92 -0.32 -7.58 2.80
#